data_AF-A0A2V6HKE5-F1
#
_entry.id   AF-A0A2V6HKE5-F1
#
_cell.length_a   1.000
_cell.length_b   1.000
_cell.length_c   1.000
_cell.angle_alpha   90.00
_cell.angle_beta   90.00
_cell.angle_gamma   90.00
#
_symmetry.space_group_name_H-M   'P 1'
#
loop_
_entity.id
_entity.type
_entity.pdbx_description
1 polymer ?
#
loop_
_entity_poly.entity_id
_entity_poly.type
_entity_poly.pdbx_seq_one_letter_code
_entity_poly.pdbx_strand_id
1 'polypeptide(L)'
;ETQRILSAYHFIPTPFLDYPINVRSQIGYGSGESPLIASTVGRELMYAVGHTIHHYALIAVMCGLIDVPVPDGFGVAPSTLRYRSEQQKAA
;
A
#
# COMPACT_ATOMS: atom_id res chain seq x y z
N GLU A 1 -12.88 -10.26 -8.42
CA GLU A 1 -11.44 -10.18 -8.16
C GLU A 1 -11.09 -9.80 -6.72
N THR A 2 -11.61 -8.69 -6.17
CA THR A 2 -11.35 -8.29 -4.76
C THR A 2 -11.61 -9.40 -3.74
N GLN A 3 -12.73 -10.11 -3.85
CA GLN A 3 -13.05 -11.24 -2.96
C GLN A 3 -12.05 -12.40 -3.06
N ARG A 4 -11.46 -12.62 -4.24
CA ARG A 4 -10.44 -13.64 -4.47
C ARG A 4 -9.13 -13.29 -3.78
N ILE A 5 -8.75 -12.01 -3.81
CA ILE A 5 -7.54 -11.52 -3.13
C ILE A 5 -7.73 -11.56 -1.61
N LEU A 6 -8.91 -11.15 -1.12
CA LEU A 6 -9.23 -11.20 0.31
C LEU A 6 -9.26 -12.63 0.86
N SER A 7 -9.85 -13.57 0.11
CA SER A 7 -9.83 -14.98 0.52
C SER A 7 -8.42 -15.54 0.52
N ALA A 8 -7.63 -15.29 -0.53
CA ALA A 8 -6.24 -15.73 -0.59
C ALA A 8 -5.39 -15.19 0.58
N TYR A 9 -5.58 -13.92 0.96
CA TYR A 9 -4.88 -13.29 2.09
C TYR A 9 -5.10 -14.03 3.41
N HIS A 10 -6.33 -14.49 3.68
CA HIS A 10 -6.64 -15.22 4.92
C HIS A 10 -5.90 -16.56 5.05
N PHE A 11 -5.45 -17.12 3.94
CA PHE A 11 -4.73 -18.39 3.91
C PHE A 11 -3.20 -18.24 3.90
N ILE A 12 -2.67 -17.01 3.90
CA ILE A 12 -1.22 -16.78 3.96
C ILE A 12 -0.74 -17.04 5.39
N PRO A 13 0.05 -18.11 5.64
CA PRO A 13 0.57 -18.38 6.97
C PRO A 13 1.55 -17.28 7.39
N THR A 14 1.54 -16.84 8.64
CA THR A 14 2.46 -15.80 9.13
C THR A 14 3.93 -16.12 8.86
N PRO A 15 4.43 -17.38 9.02
CA PRO A 15 5.82 -17.71 8.67
C PRO A 15 6.16 -17.48 7.20
N PHE A 16 5.17 -17.47 6.31
CA PHE A 16 5.38 -17.21 4.88
C PHE A 16 5.73 -15.74 4.61
N LEU A 17 5.40 -14.82 5.52
CA LEU A 17 5.75 -13.40 5.37
C LEU A 17 7.27 -13.17 5.41
N ASP A 18 8.01 -14.02 6.12
CA ASP A 18 9.47 -13.94 6.19
C ASP A 18 10.16 -14.71 5.06
N TYR A 19 9.39 -15.36 4.17
CA TYR A 19 9.95 -16.14 3.07
C TYR A 19 10.74 -15.24 2.12
N PRO A 20 12.04 -15.52 1.90
CA PRO A 20 12.90 -14.69 1.08
C PRO A 20 12.59 -14.85 -0.40
N ILE A 21 12.54 -13.73 -1.11
CA ILE A 21 12.29 -13.67 -2.55
C ILE A 21 13.25 -12.66 -3.20
N ASN A 22 13.47 -12.80 -4.50
CA ASN A 22 14.13 -11.77 -5.30
C ASN A 22 13.09 -11.08 -6.18
N VAL A 23 13.10 -9.76 -6.17
CA VAL A 23 12.20 -8.93 -6.97
C VAL A 23 12.99 -8.13 -7.98
N ARG A 24 12.34 -7.81 -9.10
CA ARG A 24 12.89 -6.99 -10.17
C ARG A 24 11.98 -5.81 -10.43
N SER A 25 12.55 -4.62 -10.44
CA SER A 25 11.82 -3.41 -10.80
C SER A 25 11.54 -3.36 -12.29
N GLN A 26 10.30 -3.07 -12.68
CA GLN A 26 9.92 -2.86 -14.09
C GLN A 26 10.06 -1.40 -14.56
N ILE A 27 10.39 -0.47 -13.65
CA ILE A 27 10.47 0.97 -13.95
C ILE A 27 11.89 1.45 -14.32
N GLY A 28 12.71 0.55 -14.90
CA GLY A 28 14.07 0.89 -15.32
C GLY A 28 14.07 1.80 -16.56
N TYR A 29 14.84 2.89 -16.51
CA TYR A 29 15.05 3.79 -17.66
C TYR A 29 16.22 3.37 -18.56
N GLY A 30 16.96 2.33 -18.17
CA GLY A 30 18.07 1.78 -18.96
C GLY A 30 17.60 0.72 -19.95
N SER A 31 18.37 0.53 -21.02
CA SER A 31 18.17 -0.57 -21.98
C SER A 31 18.59 -1.95 -21.45
N GLY A 32 19.20 -2.00 -20.26
CA GLY A 32 19.63 -3.22 -19.60
C GLY A 32 18.56 -3.80 -18.67
N GLU A 33 18.73 -5.08 -18.34
CA GLU A 33 17.91 -5.75 -17.34
C GLU A 33 18.04 -5.10 -15.97
N SER A 34 16.91 -4.72 -15.35
CA SER A 34 16.89 -4.23 -13.96
C SER A 34 17.51 -5.26 -13.01
N PRO A 35 18.30 -4.85 -12.01
CA PRO A 35 18.90 -5.77 -11.06
C PRO A 35 17.84 -6.52 -10.25
N LEU A 36 18.15 -7.76 -9.87
CA LEU A 36 17.40 -8.51 -8.86
C LEU A 36 17.79 -8.00 -7.47
N ILE A 37 16.80 -7.69 -6.64
CA ILE A 37 16.99 -7.21 -5.28
C ILE A 37 16.31 -8.17 -4.31
N ALA A 38 17.01 -8.52 -3.23
CA ALA A 38 16.47 -9.38 -2.18
C ALA A 38 15.34 -8.66 -1.42
N SER A 39 14.29 -9.41 -1.10
CA SER A 39 13.14 -8.97 -0.31
C SER A 39 12.51 -10.16 0.43
N THR A 40 11.36 -9.93 1.07
CA THR A 40 10.49 -10.98 1.64
C THR A 40 9.06 -10.78 1.17
N VAL A 41 8.24 -11.84 1.22
CA VAL A 41 6.81 -11.75 0.88
C VAL A 41 6.11 -10.66 1.70
N GLY A 42 6.41 -10.55 3.00
CA GLY A 42 5.85 -9.53 3.88
C GLY A 42 6.27 -8.11 3.50
N ARG A 43 7.53 -7.92 3.10
CA ARG A 43 8.03 -6.62 2.64
C ARG A 43 7.31 -6.16 1.37
N GLU A 44 7.11 -7.05 0.40
CA GLU A 44 6.39 -6.73 -0.84
C GLU A 44 4.90 -6.51 -0.60
N LEU A 45 4.29 -7.24 0.32
CA LEU A 45 2.90 -7.02 0.72
C LEU A 45 2.72 -5.64 1.38
N MET A 46 3.63 -5.25 2.28
CA MET A 46 3.65 -3.92 2.87
C MET A 46 3.82 -2.83 1.80
N TYR A 47 4.69 -3.06 0.81
CA TYR A 47 4.83 -2.15 -0.33
C TYR A 47 3.52 -2.02 -1.11
N ALA A 48 2.85 -3.12 -1.44
CA ALA A 48 1.58 -3.11 -2.16
C ALA A 48 0.50 -2.32 -1.41
N VAL A 49 0.35 -2.53 -0.10
CA VAL A 49 -0.59 -1.77 0.74
C VAL A 49 -0.26 -0.27 0.74
N GLY A 50 1.01 0.09 0.95
CA GLY A 50 1.45 1.48 0.91
C GLY A 50 1.22 2.15 -0.45
N HIS A 51 1.49 1.42 -1.53
CA HIS A 51 1.27 1.89 -2.90
C HIS A 51 -0.22 2.09 -3.19
N THR A 52 -1.09 1.21 -2.69
CA THR A 52 -2.55 1.38 -2.80
C THR A 52 -3.04 2.62 -2.04
N ILE A 53 -2.56 2.84 -0.81
CA ILE A 53 -2.90 4.05 -0.04
C ILE A 53 -2.46 5.32 -0.79
N HIS A 54 -1.27 5.31 -1.40
CA HIS A 54 -0.78 6.41 -2.23
C HIS A 54 -1.73 6.70 -3.40
N HIS A 55 -2.19 5.68 -4.14
CA HIS A 55 -3.17 5.87 -5.21
C HIS A 55 -4.53 6.35 -4.72
N TYR A 56 -5.00 5.87 -3.56
CA TYR A 56 -6.21 6.38 -2.95
C TYR A 56 -6.11 7.86 -2.59
N ALA A 57 -4.92 8.35 -2.17
CA ALA A 57 -4.69 9.77 -1.95
C ALA A 57 -4.82 10.58 -3.26
N LEU A 58 -4.26 10.08 -4.37
CA LEU A 58 -4.40 10.72 -5.67
C LEU A 58 -5.86 10.74 -6.15
N ILE A 59 -6.58 9.63 -5.98
CA ILE A 59 -8.01 9.55 -6.29
C ILE A 59 -8.80 10.55 -5.44
N ALA A 60 -8.52 10.65 -4.14
CA ALA A 60 -9.17 11.62 -3.26
C ALA A 60 -8.99 13.07 -3.75
N VAL A 61 -7.77 13.41 -4.19
CA VAL A 61 -7.48 14.73 -4.78
C VAL A 61 -8.30 14.93 -6.06
N MET A 62 -8.32 13.97 -6.97
CA MET A 62 -9.09 14.07 -8.22
C MET A 62 -10.58 14.21 -7.97
N CYS A 63 -11.14 13.40 -7.06
CA CYS A 63 -12.54 13.50 -6.64
C CYS A 63 -12.87 14.88 -6.08
N GLY A 64 -11.99 15.44 -5.24
CA GLY A 64 -12.14 16.80 -4.72
C GLY A 64 -12.14 17.89 -5.80
N LEU A 65 -11.38 17.70 -6.90
CA LEU A 65 -11.36 18.64 -8.03
C LEU A 65 -12.64 18.63 -8.87
N ILE A 66 -13.45 17.55 -8.78
CA ILE A 66 -14.71 17.39 -9.53
C ILE A 66 -15.94 17.33 -8.60
N ASP A 67 -15.79 17.84 -7.36
CA ASP A 67 -16.84 17.89 -6.34
C ASP A 67 -17.50 16.52 -6.05
N VAL A 68 -16.74 15.43 -6.15
CA VAL A 68 -17.18 14.08 -5.76
C VAL A 68 -16.71 13.79 -4.33
N PRO A 69 -17.62 13.50 -3.37
CA PRO A 69 -17.23 13.19 -2.00
C PRO A 69 -16.59 11.80 -1.90
N VAL A 70 -15.64 11.66 -0.98
CA VAL A 70 -15.04 10.38 -0.59
C VAL A 70 -15.20 10.16 0.93
N PRO A 71 -15.18 8.91 1.43
CA PRO A 71 -15.26 8.65 2.86
C PRO A 71 -14.14 9.31 3.66
N ASP A 72 -14.41 9.64 4.93
CA ASP A 72 -13.40 10.18 5.83
C ASP A 72 -12.20 9.24 5.97
N GLY A 73 -11.00 9.81 5.88
CA GLY A 73 -9.75 9.07 5.96
C GLY A 73 -9.39 8.28 4.69
N PHE A 74 -10.19 8.33 3.63
CA PHE A 74 -9.85 7.72 2.35
C PHE A 74 -8.53 8.28 1.80
N GLY A 75 -7.59 7.40 1.45
CA GLY A 75 -6.25 7.79 0.99
C GLY A 75 -5.31 8.31 2.07
N VAL A 76 -5.69 8.27 3.35
CA VAL A 76 -4.82 8.70 4.45
C VAL A 76 -4.15 7.50 5.11
N ALA A 77 -2.83 7.55 5.29
CA ALA A 77 -2.09 6.49 5.96
C ALA A 77 -2.58 6.29 7.41
N PRO A 78 -2.68 5.04 7.91
CA PRO A 78 -3.12 4.76 9.28
C PRO A 78 -2.29 5.46 10.37
N SER A 79 -0.98 5.60 10.17
CA SER A 79 -0.09 6.33 11.09
C SER A 79 -0.48 7.80 11.23
N THR A 80 -0.86 8.45 10.11
CA THR A 80 -1.32 9.84 10.10
C THR A 80 -2.67 9.99 10.80
N LEU A 81 -3.60 9.04 10.59
CA LEU A 81 -4.89 9.05 11.30
C LEU A 81 -4.71 8.89 12.81
N ARG A 82 -3.84 7.97 13.22
CA ARG A 82 -3.47 7.77 14.62
C ARG A 82 -2.91 9.06 15.23
N TYR A 83 -1.91 9.67 14.58
CA TYR A 83 -1.31 10.93 15.03
C TYR A 83 -2.37 12.04 15.22
N ARG A 84 -3.26 12.23 14.24
CA ARG A 84 -4.34 13.24 14.33
C ARG A 84 -5.28 12.96 15.52
N SER A 85 -5.65 11.70 15.74
CA SER A 85 -6.50 11.32 16.87
C SER A 85 -5.83 11.57 18.23
N GLU A 86 -4.51 11.39 18.33
CA GLU A 86 -3.75 11.63 19.55
C GLU A 86 -3.65 13.14 19.83
N GLN A 87 -3.43 13.97 18.79
CA GLN A 87 -3.45 15.43 18.91
C GLN A 87 -4.80 15.97 19.35
N GLN A 88 -5.91 15.44 18.82
CA GLN A 88 -7.26 15.89 19.17
C GLN A 88 -7.65 15.56 20.62
N LYS A 89 -7.07 14.52 21.22
CA LYS A 89 -7.29 14.18 22.65
C LYS A 89 -6.50 15.06 23.61
N ALA A 90 -5.44 15.71 23.13
CA ALA A 90 -4.55 16.54 23.93
C ALA A 90 -4.95 18.03 23.96
N ALA A 91 -5.92 18.43 23.13
CA ALA A 91 -6.49 19.77 23.05
C ALA A 91 -7.81 19.84 23.84
#